data_AF-A0A6J1IIT5-F1
#
_entry.id   AF-A0A6J1IIT5-F1
#
_cell.length_a   1.000
_cell.length_b   1.000
_cell.length_c   1.000
_cell.angle_alpha   90.00
_cell.angle_beta   90.00
_cell.angle_gamma   90.00
#
_symmetry.space_group_name_H-M   'P 1'
#
loop_
_entity.id
_entity.type
_entity.pdbx_description
1 polymer ?
#
loop_
_entity_poly.entity_id
_entity_poly.type
_entity_poly.pdbx_seq_one_letter_code
_entity_poly.pdbx_strand_id
1 'polypeptide(L)'
;MPQVKIIAKNFMDMVASLPAMKLDQLYENAFICEAILRSLPPLAKKFVLQMLYIDAPVTAKSMEEWVLPDGVSKYKVAVDRLIQLRVFIETADRKRETTYKLNPTFQANLQKLLIHGEVLAREPMPSNITVRLPNLEELEAYALDQWECFLLQLINSGQADKPSNISSSVMKVFQKGLLSQRDKETPRLTESGFQFLLMETNAQLWYIIREYISNAEERGVDPADLISFLLELSFHVTGEAYDIDTLTEEQRYAIKDLADLGLVKLQQGRKDSWFIPTKLATNLSMSLADSSSRKQGFVVVETNFRMYAYSSSKLHCEILRLFSRIEYQLPNLIVGAITKESLYNAFKNGITAQQIVTFLQQNAHPRVAERIPSVPENVTDQIRLWESDLNRVDITPAHFYDEFPSREVFEAACDYAREWNGLLWEDSKTLRLVVKADIHTHMREHLRRQK
;
A
#
# COMPACT_ATOMS: atom_id res chain seq x y z
N MET A 1 -1.09 -4.26 -22.69
CA MET A 1 -1.19 -4.99 -21.42
C MET A 1 -1.04 -3.99 -20.29
N PRO A 2 -2.08 -3.76 -19.47
CA PRO A 2 -1.92 -2.86 -18.32
C PRO A 2 -0.93 -3.52 -17.36
N GLN A 3 0.17 -2.82 -17.09
CA GLN A 3 1.10 -3.20 -16.04
C GLN A 3 0.32 -3.19 -14.72
N VAL A 4 -0.10 -4.38 -14.27
CA VAL A 4 -0.52 -4.57 -12.89
C VAL A 4 0.74 -4.36 -12.06
N LYS A 5 1.02 -3.10 -11.71
CA LYS A 5 2.03 -2.77 -10.69
C LYS A 5 1.56 -3.50 -9.44
N ILE A 6 2.25 -4.59 -9.11
CA ILE A 6 2.11 -5.24 -7.82
C ILE A 6 2.43 -4.13 -6.81
N ILE A 7 1.39 -3.63 -6.15
CA ILE A 7 1.54 -2.71 -5.03
C ILE A 7 2.19 -3.57 -3.96
N ALA A 8 3.52 -3.48 -3.83
CA ALA A 8 4.25 -3.95 -2.66
C ALA A 8 3.46 -3.51 -1.43
N LYS A 9 2.81 -4.47 -0.76
CA LYS A 9 1.87 -4.15 0.32
C LYS A 9 2.63 -3.74 1.59
N ASN A 10 3.87 -4.21 1.69
CA ASN A 10 4.72 -4.14 2.87
C ASN A 10 6.19 -3.88 2.50
N PHE A 11 6.99 -3.44 3.48
CA PHE A 11 8.43 -3.19 3.37
C PHE A 11 9.19 -4.26 2.57
N MET A 12 8.93 -5.53 2.87
CA MET A 12 9.65 -6.66 2.30
C MET A 12 9.41 -6.82 0.80
N ASP A 13 8.23 -6.45 0.30
CA ASP A 13 7.94 -6.48 -1.13
C ASP A 13 8.70 -5.38 -1.88
N MET A 14 8.89 -4.23 -1.23
CA MET A 14 9.69 -3.14 -1.80
C MET A 14 11.16 -3.54 -1.87
N VAL A 15 11.73 -4.06 -0.78
CA VAL A 15 13.13 -4.53 -0.76
C VAL A 15 13.32 -5.64 -1.81
N ALA A 16 12.42 -6.61 -1.89
CA ALA A 16 12.47 -7.67 -2.90
C ALA A 16 12.34 -7.16 -4.35
N SER A 17 11.81 -5.96 -4.57
CA SER A 17 11.73 -5.35 -5.90
C SER A 17 13.00 -4.62 -6.34
N LEU A 18 13.96 -4.43 -5.44
CA LEU A 18 15.22 -3.75 -5.74
C LEU A 18 16.15 -4.62 -6.61
N PRO A 19 16.97 -4.01 -7.47
CA PRO A 19 17.98 -4.73 -8.23
C PRO A 19 18.96 -5.47 -7.32
N ALA A 20 19.45 -6.59 -7.80
CA ALA A 20 20.34 -7.49 -7.06
C ALA A 20 21.61 -6.78 -6.53
N MET A 21 22.16 -5.82 -7.28
CA MET A 21 23.31 -5.00 -6.85
C MET A 21 22.99 -4.12 -5.64
N LYS A 22 21.81 -3.47 -5.63
CA LYS A 22 21.38 -2.63 -4.49
C LYS A 22 21.11 -3.48 -3.25
N LEU A 23 20.59 -4.71 -3.42
CA LEU A 23 20.38 -5.65 -2.32
C LEU A 23 21.69 -6.06 -1.64
N ASP A 24 22.74 -6.36 -2.41
CA ASP A 24 24.04 -6.71 -1.83
C ASP A 24 24.64 -5.53 -1.04
N GLN A 25 24.51 -4.30 -1.55
CA GLN A 25 24.93 -3.07 -0.86
C GLN A 25 24.16 -2.85 0.44
N LEU A 26 22.83 -3.04 0.41
CA LEU A 26 21.99 -2.94 1.60
C LEU A 26 22.42 -3.93 2.70
N TYR A 27 22.93 -5.11 2.31
CA TYR A 27 23.37 -6.13 3.27
C TYR A 27 24.72 -5.83 3.93
N GLU A 28 25.47 -4.83 3.45
CA GLU A 28 26.64 -4.33 4.17
C GLU A 28 26.26 -3.71 5.52
N ASN A 29 25.03 -3.19 5.61
CA ASN A 29 24.48 -2.62 6.84
C ASN A 29 23.84 -3.72 7.72
N ALA A 30 24.37 -3.86 8.94
CA ALA A 30 23.93 -4.87 9.91
C ALA A 30 22.46 -4.70 10.33
N PHE A 31 21.97 -3.46 10.45
CA PHE A 31 20.57 -3.18 10.83
C PHE A 31 19.58 -3.72 9.80
N ILE A 32 19.96 -3.69 8.52
CA ILE A 32 19.11 -4.21 7.44
C ILE A 32 19.03 -5.73 7.51
N CYS A 33 20.15 -6.39 7.79
CA CYS A 33 20.18 -7.83 7.96
C CYS A 33 19.24 -8.27 9.10
N GLU A 34 19.24 -7.51 10.20
CA GLU A 34 18.37 -7.75 11.34
C GLU A 34 16.89 -7.44 11.05
N ALA A 35 16.59 -6.31 10.40
CA ALA A 35 15.23 -5.94 10.01
C ALA A 35 14.58 -6.99 9.10
N ILE A 36 15.36 -7.51 8.15
CA ILE A 36 14.95 -8.58 7.26
C ILE A 36 14.71 -9.86 8.07
N LEU A 37 15.64 -10.25 8.95
CA LEU A 37 15.44 -11.43 9.79
C LEU A 37 14.19 -11.30 10.68
N ARG A 38 13.90 -10.12 11.22
CA ARG A 38 12.71 -9.83 12.03
C ARG A 38 11.40 -9.93 11.24
N SER A 39 11.42 -9.54 9.97
CA SER A 39 10.23 -9.50 9.11
C SER A 39 9.98 -10.78 8.30
N LEU A 40 10.94 -11.71 8.25
CA LEU A 40 10.78 -13.02 7.60
C LEU A 40 9.68 -13.89 8.25
N PRO A 41 8.97 -14.74 7.49
CA PRO A 41 8.08 -15.75 8.05
C PRO A 41 8.82 -16.73 8.98
N PRO A 42 8.15 -17.34 9.98
CA PRO A 42 8.81 -18.21 10.97
C PRO A 42 9.65 -19.34 10.36
N LEU A 43 9.17 -19.95 9.27
CA LEU A 43 9.89 -21.03 8.59
C LEU A 43 11.14 -20.53 7.86
N ALA A 44 11.07 -19.34 7.24
CA ALA A 44 12.22 -18.71 6.60
C ALA A 44 13.29 -18.33 7.64
N LYS A 45 12.88 -17.79 8.80
CA LYS A 45 13.79 -17.50 9.94
C LYS A 45 14.51 -18.77 10.41
N LYS A 46 13.78 -19.88 10.57
CA LYS A 46 14.36 -21.17 10.96
C LYS A 46 15.47 -21.58 9.99
N PHE A 47 15.24 -21.50 8.68
CA PHE A 47 16.26 -21.88 7.69
C PHE A 47 17.50 -21.00 7.74
N VAL A 48 17.32 -19.68 7.81
CA VAL A 48 18.44 -18.73 7.92
C VAL A 48 19.27 -19.03 9.17
N LEU A 49 18.64 -19.25 10.32
CA LEU A 49 19.33 -19.55 11.57
C LEU A 49 20.04 -20.91 11.56
N GLN A 50 19.42 -21.94 10.98
CA GLN A 50 20.04 -23.27 10.86
C GLN A 50 21.25 -23.27 9.93
N MET A 51 21.19 -22.49 8.85
CA MET A 51 22.27 -22.39 7.86
C MET A 51 23.35 -21.37 8.25
N LEU A 52 23.16 -20.59 9.33
CA LEU A 52 24.02 -19.45 9.65
C LEU A 52 25.50 -19.80 9.83
N TYR A 53 25.80 -21.00 10.33
CA TYR A 53 27.17 -21.50 10.52
C TYR A 53 27.56 -22.61 9.53
N ILE A 54 26.78 -22.77 8.45
CA ILE A 54 27.05 -23.74 7.39
C ILE A 54 27.66 -22.99 6.20
N ASP A 55 28.96 -23.19 5.96
CA ASP A 55 29.66 -22.55 4.85
C ASP A 55 29.42 -23.25 3.49
N ALA A 56 29.05 -24.54 3.56
CA ALA A 56 28.79 -25.37 2.40
C ALA A 56 27.36 -25.19 1.86
N PRO A 57 27.14 -25.29 0.53
CA PRO A 57 25.80 -25.25 -0.05
C PRO A 57 24.98 -26.47 0.40
N VAL A 58 23.71 -26.24 0.78
CA VAL A 58 22.78 -27.29 1.23
C VAL A 58 21.83 -27.65 0.10
N THR A 59 21.57 -28.95 -0.11
CA THR A 59 20.66 -29.39 -1.19
C THR A 59 19.20 -29.09 -0.84
N ALA A 60 18.39 -28.80 -1.88
CA ALA A 60 16.95 -28.59 -1.69
C ALA A 60 16.26 -29.79 -1.03
N LYS A 61 16.63 -31.02 -1.41
CA LYS A 61 16.12 -32.27 -0.82
C LYS A 61 16.36 -32.34 0.69
N SER A 62 17.57 -32.02 1.14
CA SER A 62 17.89 -32.02 2.57
C SER A 62 17.10 -30.96 3.34
N MET A 63 16.81 -29.81 2.73
CA MET A 63 15.97 -28.79 3.37
C MET A 63 14.48 -29.18 3.41
N GLU A 64 13.98 -29.87 2.38
CA GLU A 64 12.61 -30.41 2.37
C GLU A 64 12.39 -31.41 3.51
N GLU A 65 13.39 -32.22 3.85
CA GLU A 65 13.35 -33.16 4.98
C GLU A 65 13.23 -32.47 6.36
N TRP A 66 13.55 -31.18 6.47
CA TRP A 66 13.42 -30.40 7.71
C TRP A 66 11.99 -29.95 8.01
N VAL A 67 11.05 -30.28 7.13
CA VAL A 67 9.64 -29.89 7.19
C VAL A 67 8.75 -31.12 7.20
N LEU A 68 7.68 -31.08 8.01
CA LEU A 68 6.67 -32.13 8.03
C LEU A 68 5.90 -32.18 6.70
N PRO A 69 5.28 -33.32 6.34
CA PRO A 69 4.55 -33.49 5.08
C PRO A 69 3.48 -32.40 4.81
N ASP A 70 2.81 -31.94 5.87
CA ASP A 70 1.77 -30.89 5.78
C ASP A 70 2.32 -29.47 5.52
N GLY A 71 3.64 -29.29 5.62
CA GLY A 71 4.32 -28.00 5.51
C GLY A 71 4.97 -27.70 4.16
N VAL A 72 4.88 -28.61 3.18
CA VAL A 72 5.60 -28.48 1.89
C VAL A 72 5.18 -27.24 1.09
N SER A 73 3.91 -26.83 1.17
CA SER A 73 3.45 -25.59 0.54
C SER A 73 4.09 -24.35 1.17
N LYS A 74 4.21 -24.32 2.51
CA LYS A 74 4.86 -23.24 3.26
C LYS A 74 6.36 -23.22 3.02
N TYR A 75 6.99 -24.39 2.82
CA TYR A 75 8.40 -24.50 2.44
C TYR A 75 8.69 -23.75 1.14
N LYS A 76 7.94 -24.04 0.08
CA LYS A 76 8.13 -23.39 -1.24
C LYS A 76 8.01 -21.87 -1.13
N VAL A 77 6.96 -21.39 -0.47
CA VAL A 77 6.76 -19.94 -0.26
C VAL A 77 7.91 -19.31 0.54
N ALA A 78 8.43 -19.99 1.57
CA ALA A 78 9.54 -19.48 2.37
C ALA A 78 10.85 -19.42 1.57
N VAL A 79 11.16 -20.45 0.79
CA VAL A 79 12.37 -20.51 -0.06
C VAL A 79 12.30 -19.48 -1.18
N ASP A 80 11.17 -19.40 -1.90
CA ASP A 80 10.95 -18.40 -2.94
C ASP A 80 11.16 -16.98 -2.39
N ARG A 81 10.67 -16.72 -1.17
CA ARG A 81 10.85 -15.43 -0.53
C ARG A 81 12.31 -15.13 -0.17
N LEU A 82 13.05 -16.12 0.32
CA LEU A 82 14.48 -15.98 0.64
C LEU A 82 15.33 -15.75 -0.61
N ILE A 83 14.96 -16.36 -1.74
CA ILE A 83 15.60 -16.15 -3.04
C ILE A 83 15.27 -14.76 -3.59
N GLN A 84 14.00 -14.32 -3.52
CA GLN A 84 13.59 -12.98 -3.96
C GLN A 84 14.32 -11.86 -3.23
N LEU A 85 14.54 -12.03 -1.92
CA LEU A 85 15.31 -11.08 -1.13
C LEU A 85 16.81 -11.22 -1.35
N ARG A 86 17.26 -12.29 -2.02
CA ARG A 86 18.69 -12.63 -2.19
C ARG A 86 19.40 -12.91 -0.86
N VAL A 87 18.65 -13.34 0.16
CA VAL A 87 19.21 -13.95 1.37
C VAL A 87 19.77 -15.33 1.04
N PHE A 88 19.05 -16.07 0.17
CA PHE A 88 19.53 -17.30 -0.44
C PHE A 88 20.04 -17.02 -1.85
N ILE A 89 21.19 -17.63 -2.15
CA ILE A 89 21.77 -17.70 -3.49
C ILE A 89 21.56 -19.13 -3.97
N GLU A 90 20.80 -19.28 -5.05
CA GLU A 90 20.58 -20.55 -5.70
C GLU A 90 21.78 -20.87 -6.60
N THR A 91 22.41 -22.01 -6.36
CA THR A 91 23.46 -22.55 -7.20
C THR A 91 23.05 -23.93 -7.71
N ALA A 92 23.16 -24.14 -9.02
CA ALA A 92 23.01 -25.47 -9.61
C ALA A 92 24.37 -26.18 -9.59
N ASP A 93 24.45 -27.32 -8.90
CA ASP A 93 25.66 -28.15 -8.92
C ASP A 93 25.82 -28.81 -10.31
N ARG A 94 27.01 -29.34 -10.61
CA ARG A 94 27.37 -30.08 -11.84
C ARG A 94 26.41 -31.25 -12.14
N LYS A 95 25.68 -31.74 -11.12
CA LYS A 95 24.66 -32.79 -11.22
C LYS A 95 23.23 -32.26 -11.51
N ARG A 96 23.05 -30.97 -11.77
CA ARG A 96 21.74 -30.28 -11.90
C ARG A 96 20.86 -30.34 -10.64
N GLU A 97 21.43 -30.61 -9.47
CA GLU A 97 20.70 -30.50 -8.21
C GLU A 97 20.73 -29.04 -7.74
N THR A 98 19.57 -28.55 -7.31
CA THR A 98 19.42 -27.21 -6.75
C THR A 98 20.00 -27.20 -5.34
N THR A 99 20.92 -26.28 -5.12
CA THR A 99 21.57 -26.07 -3.82
C THR A 99 21.43 -24.62 -3.42
N TYR A 100 21.29 -24.40 -2.11
CA TYR A 100 21.11 -23.08 -1.52
C TYR A 100 22.30 -22.75 -0.64
N LYS A 101 22.79 -21.52 -0.77
CA LYS A 101 23.79 -20.94 0.12
C LYS A 101 23.27 -19.61 0.66
N LEU A 102 23.60 -19.28 1.90
CA LEU A 102 23.36 -17.93 2.43
C LEU A 102 24.24 -16.90 1.69
N ASN A 103 23.71 -15.70 1.52
CA ASN A 103 24.50 -14.57 1.04
C ASN A 103 25.65 -14.30 2.05
N PRO A 104 26.92 -14.31 1.62
CA PRO A 104 28.06 -14.23 2.52
C PRO A 104 28.11 -12.92 3.33
N THR A 105 27.71 -11.80 2.73
CA THR A 105 27.67 -10.50 3.43
C THR A 105 26.61 -10.51 4.53
N PHE A 106 25.42 -11.01 4.20
CA PHE A 106 24.31 -11.17 5.15
C PHE A 106 24.65 -12.14 6.29
N GLN A 107 25.27 -13.27 5.95
CA GLN A 107 25.72 -14.29 6.91
C GLN A 107 26.75 -13.70 7.89
N ALA A 108 27.78 -13.03 7.38
CA ALA A 108 28.83 -12.44 8.21
C ALA A 108 28.29 -11.35 9.15
N ASN A 109 27.38 -10.50 8.67
CA ASN A 109 26.78 -9.46 9.49
C ASN A 109 25.84 -10.01 10.58
N LEU A 110 25.04 -11.04 10.28
CA LEU A 110 24.23 -11.71 11.31
C LEU A 110 25.08 -12.45 12.34
N GLN A 111 26.18 -13.10 11.94
CA GLN A 111 27.11 -13.72 12.88
C GLN A 111 27.73 -12.69 13.82
N LYS A 112 28.18 -11.54 13.29
CA LYS A 112 28.69 -10.42 14.10
C LYS A 112 27.65 -9.92 15.09
N LEU A 113 26.41 -9.73 14.64
CA LEU A 113 25.28 -9.28 15.47
C LEU A 113 25.00 -10.24 16.63
N LEU A 114 25.03 -11.56 16.39
CA LEU A 114 24.82 -12.55 17.46
C LEU A 114 25.93 -12.58 18.50
N ILE A 115 27.17 -12.29 18.10
CA ILE A 115 28.34 -12.37 19.00
C ILE A 115 28.52 -11.07 19.79
N HIS A 116 28.36 -9.92 19.14
CA HIS A 116 28.67 -8.60 19.73
C HIS A 116 27.42 -7.90 20.29
N GLY A 117 26.22 -8.42 19.99
CA GLY A 117 24.95 -7.78 20.32
C GLY A 117 24.60 -6.64 19.37
N GLU A 118 23.40 -6.06 19.55
CA GLU A 118 22.99 -4.83 18.88
C GLU A 118 23.90 -3.69 19.35
N VAL A 119 24.82 -3.24 18.50
CA VAL A 119 25.46 -1.93 18.67
C VAL A 119 24.56 -0.93 17.97
N LEU A 120 23.69 -0.24 18.73
CA LEU A 120 22.92 0.87 18.18
C LEU A 120 23.89 1.90 17.60
N ALA A 121 23.61 2.38 16.38
CA ALA A 121 24.48 3.34 15.69
C ALA A 121 24.61 4.66 16.46
N ARG A 122 23.62 4.98 17.31
CA ARG A 122 23.53 6.22 18.07
C ARG A 122 23.10 5.91 19.49
N GLU A 123 23.86 6.41 20.45
CA GLU A 123 23.48 6.36 21.86
C GLU A 123 22.43 7.43 22.16
N PRO A 124 21.44 7.14 23.01
CA PRO A 124 20.48 8.15 23.44
C PRO A 124 21.21 9.26 24.21
N MET A 125 20.73 10.50 24.04
CA MET A 125 21.27 11.64 24.76
C MET A 125 21.08 11.45 26.27
N PRO A 126 22.08 11.79 27.10
CA PRO A 126 21.92 11.70 28.55
C PRO A 126 20.79 12.63 29.00
N SER A 127 19.95 12.13 29.91
CA SER A 127 18.72 12.79 30.38
C SER A 127 18.95 14.18 30.98
N ASN A 128 20.20 14.50 31.32
CA ASN A 128 20.68 15.76 31.87
C ASN A 128 20.60 16.92 30.86
N ILE A 129 20.66 16.61 29.56
CA ILE A 129 20.68 17.58 28.46
C ILE A 129 19.26 17.82 27.92
N THR A 130 18.43 16.79 27.94
CA THR A 130 17.07 16.82 27.39
C THR A 130 16.11 17.56 28.33
N VAL A 131 15.53 18.66 27.84
CA VAL A 131 14.48 19.37 28.57
C VAL A 131 13.18 18.57 28.46
N ARG A 132 12.59 18.14 29.59
CA ARG A 132 11.28 17.46 29.73
C ARG A 132 10.90 16.62 28.50
N LEU A 133 11.33 15.36 28.48
CA LEU A 133 10.90 14.40 27.48
C LEU A 133 9.37 14.19 27.59
N PRO A 134 8.65 14.11 26.45
CA PRO A 134 7.23 13.80 26.46
C PRO A 134 7.04 12.35 26.93
N ASN A 135 5.93 12.09 27.63
CA ASN A 135 5.60 10.71 27.99
C ASN A 135 5.12 9.92 26.73
N LEU A 136 5.00 8.60 26.87
CA LEU A 136 4.63 7.74 25.74
C LEU A 136 3.23 8.08 25.17
N GLU A 137 2.28 8.42 26.04
CA GLU A 137 0.91 8.81 25.64
C GLU A 137 0.89 10.12 24.84
N GLU A 138 1.66 11.13 25.26
CA GLU A 138 1.83 12.39 24.54
C GLU A 138 2.51 12.19 23.18
N LEU A 139 3.47 11.25 23.08
CA LEU A 139 4.10 10.90 21.80
C LEU A 139 3.15 10.18 20.86
N GLU A 140 2.31 9.29 21.37
CA GLU A 140 1.28 8.61 20.58
C GLU A 140 0.22 9.58 20.07
N ALA A 141 -0.27 10.47 20.94
CA ALA A 141 -1.21 11.51 20.56
C ALA A 141 -0.61 12.45 19.51
N TYR A 142 0.65 12.84 19.67
CA TYR A 142 1.39 13.63 18.68
C TYR A 142 1.50 12.91 17.33
N ALA A 143 1.93 11.64 17.32
CA ALA A 143 2.10 10.87 16.10
C ALA A 143 0.78 10.73 15.33
N LEU A 144 -0.31 10.46 16.03
CA LEU A 144 -1.65 10.36 15.43
C LEU A 144 -2.14 11.71 14.89
N ASP A 145 -1.99 12.80 15.66
CA ASP A 145 -2.39 14.14 15.23
C ASP A 145 -1.62 14.59 13.98
N GLN A 146 -0.30 14.37 13.94
CA GLN A 146 0.52 14.70 12.78
C GLN A 146 0.15 13.86 11.56
N TRP A 147 -0.05 12.54 11.74
CA TRP A 147 -0.48 11.66 10.65
C TRP A 147 -1.86 12.06 10.09
N GLU A 148 -2.82 12.40 10.94
CA GLU A 148 -4.13 12.89 10.51
C GLU A 148 -4.03 14.24 9.79
N CYS A 149 -3.22 15.18 10.29
CA CYS A 149 -2.97 16.46 9.62
C CYS A 149 -2.35 16.24 8.22
N PHE A 150 -1.38 15.33 8.11
CA PHE A 150 -0.77 14.97 6.83
C PHE A 150 -1.80 14.39 5.86
N LEU A 151 -2.62 13.43 6.29
CA LEU A 151 -3.66 12.84 5.45
C LEU A 151 -4.73 13.88 5.04
N LEU A 152 -5.10 14.79 5.92
CA LEU A 152 -5.99 15.91 5.60
C LEU A 152 -5.40 16.80 4.51
N GLN A 153 -4.13 17.15 4.63
CA GLN A 153 -3.43 17.95 3.62
C GLN A 153 -3.30 17.20 2.29
N LEU A 154 -3.14 15.87 2.34
CA LEU A 154 -3.08 15.01 1.18
C LEU A 154 -4.42 14.99 0.42
N ILE A 155 -5.56 15.01 1.12
CA ILE A 155 -6.90 14.99 0.48
C ILE A 155 -7.37 16.40 0.11
N ASN A 156 -7.10 17.39 0.97
CA ASN A 156 -7.63 18.75 0.85
C ASN A 156 -6.58 19.78 1.29
N SER A 157 -5.76 20.22 0.34
CA SER A 157 -4.68 21.18 0.57
C SER A 157 -5.15 22.57 1.06
N GLY A 158 -6.46 22.87 0.98
CA GLY A 158 -7.02 24.18 1.35
C GLY A 158 -7.48 24.30 2.81
N GLN A 159 -7.49 23.21 3.59
CA GLN A 159 -8.04 23.16 4.96
C GLN A 159 -6.99 22.82 6.04
N ALA A 160 -5.70 22.68 5.66
CA ALA A 160 -4.65 22.40 6.63
C ALA A 160 -4.31 23.66 7.44
N ASP A 161 -4.69 23.67 8.73
CA ASP A 161 -4.44 24.78 9.65
C ASP A 161 -2.94 25.01 9.93
N LYS A 162 -2.08 24.03 9.62
CA LYS A 162 -0.62 24.10 9.77
C LYS A 162 0.07 23.83 8.41
N PRO A 163 0.98 24.70 7.94
CA PRO A 163 1.79 24.41 6.77
C PRO A 163 2.81 23.31 7.10
N SER A 164 2.81 22.21 6.35
CA SER A 164 3.89 21.22 6.40
C SER A 164 5.20 21.80 5.86
N ASN A 165 6.34 21.37 6.39
CA ASN A 165 7.65 21.58 5.78
C ASN A 165 7.88 20.71 4.54
N ILE A 166 7.06 19.66 4.35
CA ILE A 166 7.07 18.83 3.13
C ILE A 166 6.95 19.74 1.90
N SER A 167 7.98 19.68 1.05
CA SER A 167 8.03 20.46 -0.19
C SER A 167 6.81 20.17 -1.08
N SER A 168 6.33 21.20 -1.77
CA SER A 168 5.22 21.07 -2.74
C SER A 168 5.49 20.04 -3.83
N SER A 169 6.76 19.80 -4.18
CA SER A 169 7.17 18.74 -5.11
C SER A 169 6.96 17.34 -4.53
N VAL A 170 7.29 17.13 -3.25
CA VAL A 170 7.11 15.84 -2.57
C VAL A 170 5.62 15.57 -2.30
N MET A 171 4.86 16.61 -1.96
CA MET A 171 3.41 16.48 -1.81
C MET A 171 2.75 16.08 -3.14
N LYS A 172 3.18 16.64 -4.27
CA LYS A 172 2.70 16.22 -5.59
C LYS A 172 3.01 14.76 -5.91
N VAL A 173 4.14 14.25 -5.43
CA VAL A 173 4.49 12.84 -5.57
C VAL A 173 3.53 11.97 -4.77
N PHE A 174 3.25 12.32 -3.50
CA PHE A 174 2.28 11.57 -2.70
C PHE A 174 0.87 11.64 -3.28
N GLN A 175 0.49 12.77 -3.86
CA GLN A 175 -0.81 12.93 -4.53
C GLN A 175 -0.89 12.18 -5.86
N LYS A 176 0.25 11.81 -6.47
CA LYS A 176 0.29 11.12 -7.75
C LYS A 176 -0.36 9.75 -7.63
N GLY A 177 -1.46 9.57 -8.35
CA GLY A 177 -2.26 8.33 -8.30
C GLY A 177 -3.24 8.25 -7.14
N LEU A 178 -3.16 9.11 -6.12
CA LEU A 178 -4.17 9.23 -5.06
C LEU A 178 -5.21 10.32 -5.38
N LEU A 179 -4.79 11.40 -6.04
CA LEU A 179 -5.66 12.46 -6.52
C LEU A 179 -5.62 12.54 -8.05
N SER A 180 -6.78 12.80 -8.63
CA SER A 180 -6.93 13.24 -10.02
C SER A 180 -7.04 14.76 -10.03
N GLN A 181 -6.18 15.39 -10.82
CA GLN A 181 -6.28 16.81 -11.11
C GLN A 181 -6.70 16.94 -12.57
N ARG A 182 -7.98 17.25 -12.81
CA ARG A 182 -8.43 17.72 -14.14
C ARG A 182 -8.19 19.23 -14.19
N ASP A 183 -7.73 19.73 -15.32
CA ASP A 183 -7.34 21.15 -15.47
C ASP A 183 -8.42 22.10 -14.92
N LYS A 184 -8.00 22.98 -14.00
CA LYS A 184 -8.79 24.02 -13.29
C LYS A 184 -9.81 23.58 -12.24
N GLU A 185 -9.98 22.28 -11.95
CA GLU A 185 -10.84 21.84 -10.84
C GLU A 185 -10.05 21.56 -9.56
N THR A 186 -10.74 21.60 -8.40
CA THR A 186 -10.17 21.13 -7.13
C THR A 186 -9.76 19.66 -7.27
N PRO A 187 -8.59 19.26 -6.73
CA PRO A 187 -8.13 17.89 -6.83
C PRO A 187 -9.17 16.94 -6.23
N ARG A 188 -9.49 15.85 -6.94
CA ARG A 188 -10.48 14.85 -6.52
C ARG A 188 -9.81 13.54 -6.23
N LEU A 189 -10.22 12.87 -5.16
CA LEU A 189 -9.71 11.56 -4.80
C LEU A 189 -10.01 10.54 -5.91
N THR A 190 -9.02 9.73 -6.28
CA THR A 190 -9.18 8.60 -7.20
C THR A 190 -9.69 7.35 -6.46
N GLU A 191 -10.06 6.31 -7.21
CA GLU A 191 -10.36 4.99 -6.64
C GLU A 191 -9.22 4.47 -5.74
N SER A 192 -7.98 4.55 -6.23
CA SER A 192 -6.79 4.16 -5.46
C SER A 192 -6.53 5.09 -4.27
N GLY A 193 -6.85 6.39 -4.40
CA GLY A 193 -6.84 7.35 -3.31
C GLY A 193 -7.79 6.97 -2.18
N PHE A 194 -9.02 6.59 -2.53
CA PHE A 194 -9.99 6.12 -1.54
C PHE A 194 -9.54 4.82 -0.91
N GLN A 195 -9.12 3.84 -1.72
CA GLN A 195 -8.60 2.57 -1.20
C GLN A 195 -7.42 2.78 -0.24
N PHE A 196 -6.52 3.73 -0.52
CA PHE A 196 -5.45 4.11 0.38
C PHE A 196 -5.98 4.62 1.73
N LEU A 197 -7.00 5.49 1.74
CA LEU A 197 -7.62 5.96 3.00
C LEU A 197 -8.30 4.84 3.80
N LEU A 198 -8.71 3.75 3.14
CA LEU A 198 -9.27 2.56 3.79
C LEU A 198 -8.22 1.61 4.39
N MET A 199 -6.96 1.75 4.00
CA MET A 199 -5.90 0.88 4.49
C MET A 199 -5.61 1.11 5.99
N GLU A 200 -5.06 0.10 6.66
CA GLU A 200 -4.52 0.27 8.01
C GLU A 200 -3.38 1.30 8.00
N THR A 201 -3.18 2.00 9.12
CA THR A 201 -2.15 3.06 9.25
C THR A 201 -0.76 2.59 8.83
N ASN A 202 -0.37 1.34 9.17
CA ASN A 202 0.94 0.81 8.79
C ASN A 202 1.05 0.61 7.26
N ALA A 203 -0.02 0.18 6.60
CA ALA A 203 -0.04 0.02 5.14
C ALA A 203 -0.06 1.38 4.42
N GLN A 204 -0.80 2.36 4.95
CA GLN A 204 -0.77 3.74 4.47
C GLN A 204 0.63 4.33 4.59
N LEU A 205 1.25 4.19 5.77
CA LEU A 205 2.61 4.65 6.04
C LEU A 205 3.59 4.04 5.05
N TRP A 206 3.52 2.73 4.83
CA TRP A 206 4.40 2.05 3.88
C TRP A 206 4.24 2.52 2.44
N TYR A 207 3.00 2.78 2.01
CA TYR A 207 2.74 3.36 0.70
C TYR A 207 3.43 4.73 0.55
N ILE A 208 3.31 5.60 1.55
CA ILE A 208 3.92 6.94 1.53
C ILE A 208 5.45 6.86 1.58
N ILE A 209 6.02 6.02 2.44
CA ILE A 209 7.48 5.83 2.54
C ILE A 209 8.05 5.27 1.24
N ARG A 210 7.36 4.35 0.57
CA ARG A 210 7.78 3.81 -0.73
C ARG A 210 7.85 4.90 -1.80
N GLU A 211 6.81 5.73 -1.91
CA GLU A 211 6.79 6.84 -2.87
C GLU A 211 7.87 7.88 -2.51
N TYR A 212 8.13 8.09 -1.22
CA TYR A 212 9.20 8.95 -0.74
C TYR A 212 10.59 8.45 -1.19
N ILE A 213 10.86 7.15 -1.03
CA ILE A 213 12.12 6.50 -1.46
C ILE A 213 12.25 6.52 -2.98
N SER A 214 11.17 6.22 -3.71
CA SER A 214 11.19 6.23 -5.18
C SER A 214 11.50 7.63 -5.73
N ASN A 215 11.06 8.68 -5.03
CA ASN A 215 11.36 10.07 -5.35
C ASN A 215 12.70 10.57 -4.79
N ALA A 216 13.47 9.73 -4.09
CA ALA A 216 14.80 10.09 -3.62
C ALA A 216 15.81 10.14 -4.78
N GLU A 217 15.65 9.26 -5.78
CA GLU A 217 16.52 9.22 -6.96
C GLU A 217 16.46 10.53 -7.77
N GLU A 218 15.26 11.13 -7.90
CA GLU A 218 15.09 12.44 -8.56
C GLU A 218 15.79 13.59 -7.81
N ARG A 219 16.04 13.42 -6.51
CA ARG A 219 16.75 14.37 -5.64
C ARG A 219 18.25 14.10 -5.55
N GLY A 220 18.75 13.07 -6.23
CA GLY A 220 20.16 12.66 -6.19
C GLY A 220 20.58 11.96 -4.89
N VAL A 221 19.62 11.50 -4.08
CA VAL A 221 19.89 10.71 -2.87
C VAL A 221 19.79 9.24 -3.23
N ASP A 222 20.77 8.43 -2.83
CA ASP A 222 20.71 6.98 -3.03
C ASP A 222 19.57 6.37 -2.18
N PRO A 223 18.61 5.66 -2.79
CA PRO A 223 17.60 4.92 -2.05
C PRO A 223 18.17 3.99 -0.98
N ALA A 224 19.37 3.43 -1.18
CA ALA A 224 19.98 2.53 -0.22
C ALA A 224 20.32 3.21 1.12
N ASP A 225 20.81 4.45 1.05
CA ASP A 225 21.14 5.26 2.23
C ASP A 225 19.88 5.67 2.99
N LEU A 226 18.82 6.04 2.26
CA LEU A 226 17.54 6.40 2.86
C LEU A 226 16.85 5.19 3.51
N ILE A 227 16.88 4.02 2.87
CA ILE A 227 16.38 2.76 3.45
C ILE A 227 17.17 2.41 4.70
N SER A 228 18.50 2.52 4.65
CA SER A 228 19.38 2.31 5.81
C SER A 228 18.99 3.20 6.97
N PHE A 229 18.78 4.49 6.72
CA PHE A 229 18.37 5.45 7.75
C PHE A 229 16.98 5.17 8.33
N LEU A 230 15.99 4.85 7.49
CA LEU A 230 14.63 4.51 7.94
C LEU A 230 14.61 3.25 8.82
N LEU A 231 15.42 2.25 8.46
CA LEU A 231 15.56 1.04 9.27
C LEU A 231 16.33 1.30 10.55
N GLU A 232 17.38 2.10 10.50
CA GLU A 232 18.10 2.52 11.71
C GLU A 232 17.13 3.20 12.69
N LEU A 233 16.32 4.14 12.21
CA LEU A 233 15.29 4.82 13.01
C LEU A 233 14.31 3.84 13.67
N SER A 234 13.98 2.74 12.99
CA SER A 234 13.07 1.71 13.53
C SER A 234 13.64 0.92 14.72
N PHE A 235 14.97 0.92 14.89
CA PHE A 235 15.66 0.28 16.02
C PHE A 235 15.93 1.24 17.19
N HIS A 236 15.66 2.52 17.01
CA HIS A 236 15.78 3.47 18.12
C HIS A 236 14.69 3.19 19.17
N VAL A 237 15.00 3.47 20.43
CA VAL A 237 14.08 3.27 21.55
C VAL A 237 13.03 4.39 21.52
N THR A 238 11.75 4.01 21.52
CA THR A 238 10.66 5.00 21.55
C THR A 238 10.71 5.82 22.84
N GLY A 239 10.65 7.14 22.71
CA GLY A 239 10.65 8.06 23.84
C GLY A 239 12.03 8.56 24.28
N GLU A 240 13.11 7.96 23.81
CA GLU A 240 14.47 8.45 24.02
C GLU A 240 14.83 9.54 23.00
N ALA A 241 15.70 10.47 23.38
CA ALA A 241 16.16 11.55 22.53
C ALA A 241 17.49 11.23 21.86
N TYR A 242 17.61 11.64 20.60
CA TYR A 242 18.80 11.42 19.79
C TYR A 242 19.23 12.72 19.12
N ASP A 243 20.53 12.97 19.13
CA ASP A 243 21.09 14.23 18.65
C ASP A 243 21.00 14.34 17.12
N ILE A 244 20.40 15.44 16.65
CA ILE A 244 20.29 15.75 15.22
C ILE A 244 21.66 16.03 14.61
N ASP A 245 22.65 16.44 15.43
CA ASP A 245 23.97 16.78 14.90
C ASP A 245 24.79 15.57 14.43
N THR A 246 24.37 14.37 14.81
CA THR A 246 24.94 13.10 14.32
C THR A 246 24.43 12.68 12.94
N LEU A 247 23.49 13.43 12.36
CA LEU A 247 22.88 13.14 11.06
C LEU A 247 23.68 13.83 9.93
N THR A 248 23.81 13.14 8.80
CA THR A 248 24.32 13.77 7.56
C THR A 248 23.33 14.81 7.04
N GLU A 249 23.77 15.69 6.14
CA GLU A 249 22.90 16.75 5.59
C GLU A 249 21.64 16.18 4.89
N GLU A 250 21.77 15.04 4.21
CA GLU A 250 20.65 14.34 3.57
C GLU A 250 19.68 13.77 4.62
N GLN A 251 20.22 13.19 5.69
CA GLN A 251 19.44 12.67 6.82
C GLN A 251 18.72 13.80 7.57
N ARG A 252 19.32 14.99 7.69
CA ARG A 252 18.70 16.19 8.29
C ARG A 252 17.53 16.72 7.46
N TYR A 253 17.55 16.53 6.14
CA TYR A 253 16.39 16.83 5.31
C TYR A 253 15.30 15.78 5.52
N ALA A 254 15.66 14.49 5.47
CA ALA A 254 14.72 13.38 5.66
C ALA A 254 14.04 13.43 7.03
N ILE A 255 14.76 13.69 8.11
CA ILE A 255 14.19 13.72 9.47
C ILE A 255 13.12 14.81 9.65
N LYS A 256 13.21 15.92 8.90
CA LYS A 256 12.19 16.98 8.90
C LYS A 256 10.92 16.52 8.20
N ASP A 257 11.06 15.88 7.03
CA ASP A 257 9.92 15.27 6.33
C ASP A 257 9.27 14.18 7.19
N LEU A 258 10.07 13.32 7.84
CA LEU A 258 9.57 12.27 8.74
C LEU A 258 8.90 12.83 10.00
N ALA A 259 9.30 14.02 10.45
CA ALA A 259 8.66 14.70 11.56
C ALA A 259 7.25 15.20 11.19
N ASP A 260 7.08 15.75 9.99
CA ASP A 260 5.78 16.17 9.48
C ASP A 260 4.83 14.97 9.27
N LEU A 261 5.37 13.79 8.98
CA LEU A 261 4.61 12.53 8.95
C LEU A 261 4.32 11.98 10.37
N GLY A 262 4.92 12.53 11.43
CA GLY A 262 4.73 12.06 12.81
C GLY A 262 5.56 10.83 13.20
N LEU A 263 6.55 10.41 12.41
CA LEU A 263 7.44 9.30 12.78
C LEU A 263 8.43 9.71 13.87
N VAL A 264 8.78 10.99 13.92
CA VAL A 264 9.67 11.55 14.92
C VAL A 264 9.11 12.87 15.44
N LYS A 265 9.38 13.18 16.70
CA LYS A 265 9.11 14.50 17.28
C LYS A 265 10.42 15.26 17.39
N LEU A 266 10.50 16.40 16.72
CA LEU A 266 11.66 17.30 16.83
C LEU A 266 11.49 18.20 18.06
N GLN A 267 12.55 18.31 18.85
CA GLN A 267 12.62 19.24 19.98
C GLN A 267 13.94 20.00 19.93
N GLN A 268 13.88 21.26 20.32
CA GLN A 268 15.04 22.15 20.36
C GLN A 268 15.27 22.61 21.79
N GLY A 269 16.49 22.45 22.27
CA GLY A 269 16.98 23.04 23.50
C GLY A 269 17.54 24.44 23.26
N ARG A 270 18.33 24.92 24.22
CA ARG A 270 18.99 26.24 24.12
C ARG A 270 20.18 26.27 23.16
N LYS A 271 20.79 25.11 22.90
CA LYS A 271 21.99 24.96 22.07
C LYS A 271 21.89 23.76 21.13
N ASP A 272 21.32 22.67 21.63
CA ASP A 272 21.26 21.40 20.90
C ASP A 272 19.84 21.12 20.42
N SER A 273 19.71 20.35 19.34
CA SER A 273 18.42 19.92 18.79
C SER A 273 18.39 18.39 18.70
N TRP A 274 17.29 17.78 19.12
CA TRP A 274 17.16 16.32 19.14
C TRP A 274 15.84 15.86 18.52
N PHE A 275 15.81 14.60 18.10
CA PHE A 275 14.62 13.91 17.62
C PHE A 275 14.25 12.76 18.55
N ILE A 276 12.94 12.51 18.68
CA ILE A 276 12.38 11.45 19.52
C ILE A 276 11.54 10.54 18.61
N PRO A 277 11.91 9.26 18.43
CA PRO A 277 11.13 8.31 17.64
C PRO A 277 9.76 8.02 18.26
N THR A 278 8.73 7.98 17.42
CA THR A 278 7.37 7.57 17.82
C THR A 278 7.14 6.09 17.51
N LYS A 279 6.01 5.53 17.96
CA LYS A 279 5.60 4.16 17.60
C LYS A 279 5.44 3.94 16.09
N LEU A 280 5.17 4.99 15.31
CA LEU A 280 5.09 4.87 13.85
C LEU A 280 6.44 4.53 13.23
N ALA A 281 7.54 5.05 13.78
CA ALA A 281 8.88 4.76 13.30
C ALA A 281 9.31 3.31 13.59
N THR A 282 9.04 2.80 14.80
CA THR A 282 9.38 1.42 15.16
C THR A 282 8.51 0.40 14.43
N ASN A 283 7.27 0.75 14.11
CA ASN A 283 6.38 -0.09 13.30
C ASN A 283 6.84 -0.26 11.84
N LEU A 284 7.80 0.53 11.34
CA LEU A 284 8.35 0.33 10.01
C LEU A 284 8.95 -1.08 9.88
N SER A 285 9.93 -1.45 10.71
CA SER A 285 10.59 -2.76 10.60
C SER A 285 9.71 -3.94 11.03
N MET A 286 8.63 -3.71 11.77
CA MET A 286 7.71 -4.74 12.26
C MET A 286 6.62 -5.07 11.24
N SER A 287 7.02 -5.61 10.09
CA SER A 287 6.09 -5.84 8.97
C SER A 287 5.11 -7.02 9.16
N LEU A 288 5.23 -7.87 10.21
CA LEU A 288 4.47 -9.14 10.25
C LEU A 288 3.93 -9.60 11.61
N ALA A 289 4.18 -8.92 12.73
CA ALA A 289 4.02 -9.55 14.04
C ALA A 289 2.83 -9.10 14.91
N ASP A 290 2.21 -7.93 14.72
CA ASP A 290 1.20 -7.49 15.72
C ASP A 290 0.14 -6.48 15.26
N SER A 291 -0.36 -6.56 14.02
CA SER A 291 -1.49 -5.72 13.58
C SER A 291 -2.86 -6.23 14.05
N SER A 292 -2.93 -7.07 15.09
CA SER A 292 -4.20 -7.60 15.61
C SER A 292 -4.93 -6.68 16.59
N SER A 293 -4.44 -5.48 16.88
CA SER A 293 -5.28 -4.46 17.53
C SER A 293 -6.21 -3.84 16.48
N ARG A 294 -7.34 -4.52 16.18
CA ARG A 294 -8.42 -3.88 15.41
C ARG A 294 -8.72 -2.55 16.07
N LYS A 295 -8.51 -1.45 15.36
CA LYS A 295 -8.98 -0.14 15.81
C LYS A 295 -10.46 -0.29 16.12
N GLN A 296 -10.89 0.19 17.29
CA GLN A 296 -12.31 0.21 17.61
C GLN A 296 -13.00 1.05 16.54
N GLY A 297 -13.97 0.46 15.84
CA GLY A 297 -14.75 1.21 14.87
C GLY A 297 -15.54 2.32 15.56
N PHE A 298 -15.93 3.33 14.79
CA PHE A 298 -16.58 4.53 15.32
C PHE A 298 -17.91 4.83 14.61
N VAL A 299 -18.28 4.07 13.57
CA VAL A 299 -19.45 4.36 12.73
C VAL A 299 -20.62 3.43 13.08
N VAL A 300 -21.81 4.01 13.17
CA VAL A 300 -23.08 3.30 13.26
C VAL A 300 -23.96 3.72 12.09
N VAL A 301 -24.55 2.75 11.40
CA VAL A 301 -25.48 2.99 10.29
C VAL A 301 -26.83 2.38 10.63
N GLU A 302 -27.90 3.15 10.47
CA GLU A 302 -29.28 2.75 10.71
C GLU A 302 -30.01 2.36 9.42
N THR A 303 -31.14 1.68 9.56
CA THR A 303 -31.98 1.22 8.43
C THR A 303 -32.60 2.36 7.61
N ASN A 304 -32.66 3.57 8.18
CA ASN A 304 -33.15 4.79 7.54
C ASN A 304 -32.06 5.57 6.77
N PHE A 305 -30.90 4.95 6.52
CA PHE A 305 -29.74 5.55 5.85
C PHE A 305 -29.04 6.68 6.62
N ARG A 306 -29.37 6.88 7.91
CA ARG A 306 -28.61 7.77 8.78
C ARG A 306 -27.35 7.09 9.29
N MET A 307 -26.30 7.89 9.40
CA MET A 307 -25.03 7.47 9.93
C MET A 307 -24.60 8.37 11.07
N TYR A 308 -24.01 7.73 12.07
CA TYR A 308 -23.54 8.35 13.30
C TYR A 308 -22.09 7.91 13.52
N ALA A 309 -21.16 8.84 13.43
CA ALA A 309 -19.75 8.57 13.61
C ALA A 309 -19.25 9.23 14.90
N TYR A 310 -18.86 8.42 15.87
CA TYR A 310 -18.35 8.84 17.18
C TYR A 310 -16.86 9.19 17.06
N SER A 311 -16.57 10.35 16.48
CA SER A 311 -15.20 10.84 16.35
C SER A 311 -15.15 12.36 16.40
N SER A 312 -14.07 12.88 16.97
CA SER A 312 -13.69 14.30 16.91
C SER A 312 -12.74 14.61 15.75
N SER A 313 -12.26 13.59 15.02
CA SER A 313 -11.29 13.77 13.94
C SER A 313 -11.90 14.47 12.72
N LYS A 314 -11.24 15.55 12.27
CA LYS A 314 -11.59 16.23 11.01
C LYS A 314 -11.41 15.31 9.81
N LEU A 315 -10.40 14.41 9.84
CA LEU A 315 -10.15 13.45 8.77
C LEU A 315 -11.33 12.50 8.59
N HIS A 316 -11.84 11.95 9.68
CA HIS A 316 -13.02 11.08 9.61
C HIS A 316 -14.23 11.82 9.02
N CYS A 317 -14.46 13.08 9.39
CA CYS A 317 -15.53 13.89 8.80
C CYS A 317 -15.41 14.00 7.28
N GLU A 318 -14.20 14.30 6.79
CA GLU A 318 -13.96 14.44 5.35
C GLU A 318 -14.05 13.10 4.60
N ILE A 319 -13.58 11.99 5.18
CA ILE A 319 -13.75 10.66 4.59
C ILE A 319 -15.23 10.31 4.44
N LEU A 320 -16.05 10.57 5.47
CA LEU A 320 -17.49 10.31 5.41
C LEU A 320 -18.18 11.21 4.38
N ARG A 321 -17.75 12.46 4.24
CA ARG A 321 -18.27 13.43 3.26
C ARG A 321 -18.10 12.96 1.81
N LEU A 322 -17.15 12.06 1.53
CA LEU A 322 -16.93 11.52 0.18
C LEU A 322 -18.12 10.72 -0.36
N PHE A 323 -18.87 10.05 0.52
CA PHE A 323 -19.99 9.18 0.12
C PHE A 323 -21.31 9.47 0.85
N SER A 324 -21.30 10.40 1.80
CA SER A 324 -22.47 10.81 2.57
C SER A 324 -22.63 12.32 2.63
N ARG A 325 -23.86 12.77 2.88
CA ARG A 325 -24.14 14.16 3.19
C ARG A 325 -24.03 14.36 4.69
N ILE A 326 -23.02 15.12 5.13
CA ILE A 326 -22.90 15.54 6.53
C ILE A 326 -23.98 16.58 6.83
N GLU A 327 -24.84 16.29 7.81
CA GLU A 327 -25.94 17.19 8.21
C GLU A 327 -25.46 18.20 9.26
N TYR A 328 -24.78 17.72 10.30
CA TYR A 328 -24.18 18.54 11.35
C TYR A 328 -23.07 17.80 12.07
N GLN A 329 -22.17 18.57 12.69
CA GLN A 329 -21.04 18.06 13.46
C GLN A 329 -21.12 18.62 14.89
N LEU A 330 -21.05 17.71 15.85
CA LEU A 330 -20.90 17.99 17.28
C LEU A 330 -19.46 17.66 17.72
N PRO A 331 -19.02 18.04 18.93
CA PRO A 331 -17.63 17.87 19.36
C PRO A 331 -17.08 16.43 19.30
N ASN A 332 -17.94 15.42 19.46
CA ASN A 332 -17.58 14.01 19.47
C ASN A 332 -18.52 13.13 18.63
N LEU A 333 -19.35 13.74 17.78
CA LEU A 333 -20.34 13.04 16.96
C LEU A 333 -20.52 13.75 15.63
N ILE A 334 -20.33 13.00 14.55
CA ILE A 334 -20.62 13.43 13.18
C ILE A 334 -21.91 12.75 12.75
N VAL A 335 -22.90 13.53 12.34
CA VAL A 335 -24.18 13.00 11.85
C VAL A 335 -24.31 13.27 10.36
N GLY A 336 -24.62 12.22 9.61
CA GLY A 336 -24.82 12.30 8.17
C GLY A 336 -25.93 11.39 7.68
N ALA A 337 -26.22 11.50 6.39
CA ALA A 337 -27.16 10.64 5.70
C ALA A 337 -26.54 10.16 4.38
N ILE A 338 -26.71 8.88 4.08
CA ILE A 338 -26.34 8.30 2.80
C ILE A 338 -27.50 8.55 1.83
N THR A 339 -27.28 9.37 0.81
CA THR A 339 -28.29 9.70 -0.20
C THR A 339 -27.88 9.22 -1.57
N LYS A 340 -28.84 9.07 -2.48
CA LYS A 340 -28.57 8.73 -3.88
C LYS A 340 -27.59 9.73 -4.52
N GLU A 341 -27.76 11.02 -4.23
CA GLU A 341 -26.91 12.09 -4.74
C GLU A 341 -25.47 12.00 -4.22
N SER A 342 -25.28 11.75 -2.91
CA SER A 342 -23.94 11.64 -2.31
C SER A 342 -23.18 10.45 -2.89
N LEU A 343 -23.86 9.32 -3.07
CA LEU A 343 -23.26 8.13 -3.66
C LEU A 343 -22.99 8.27 -5.15
N TYR A 344 -23.88 8.91 -5.91
CA TYR A 344 -23.62 9.18 -7.33
C TYR A 344 -22.38 10.07 -7.52
N ASN A 345 -22.16 11.02 -6.61
CA ASN A 345 -20.93 11.80 -6.61
C ASN A 345 -19.71 10.93 -6.27
N ALA A 346 -19.83 10.04 -5.29
CA ALA A 346 -18.78 9.08 -4.93
C ALA A 346 -18.41 8.15 -6.10
N PHE A 347 -19.40 7.55 -6.78
CA PHE A 347 -19.22 6.67 -7.94
C PHE A 347 -18.56 7.41 -9.10
N LYS A 348 -18.95 8.67 -9.37
CA LYS A 348 -18.28 9.51 -10.39
C LYS A 348 -16.82 9.79 -10.07
N ASN A 349 -16.44 9.79 -8.79
CA ASN A 349 -15.06 9.93 -8.35
C ASN A 349 -14.31 8.58 -8.31
N GLY A 350 -14.94 7.48 -8.75
CA GLY A 350 -14.34 6.14 -8.82
C GLY A 350 -14.40 5.36 -7.51
N ILE A 351 -15.14 5.84 -6.50
CA ILE A 351 -15.33 5.08 -5.26
C ILE A 351 -16.41 4.02 -5.51
N THR A 352 -16.11 2.74 -5.35
CA THR A 352 -17.08 1.67 -5.64
C THR A 352 -18.02 1.38 -4.47
N ALA A 353 -19.20 0.81 -4.75
CA ALA A 353 -20.14 0.40 -3.70
C ALA A 353 -19.50 -0.57 -2.71
N GLN A 354 -18.70 -1.50 -3.21
CA GLN A 354 -18.04 -2.51 -2.38
C GLN A 354 -17.00 -1.87 -1.44
N GLN A 355 -16.26 -0.85 -1.88
CA GLN A 355 -15.34 -0.11 -1.02
C GLN A 355 -16.08 0.62 0.11
N ILE A 356 -17.20 1.27 -0.17
CA ILE A 356 -18.02 1.96 0.84
C ILE A 356 -18.57 0.96 1.86
N VAL A 357 -19.14 -0.16 1.40
CA VAL A 357 -19.65 -1.21 2.31
C VAL A 357 -18.53 -1.78 3.17
N THR A 358 -17.38 -2.07 2.58
CA THR A 358 -16.21 -2.61 3.31
C THR A 358 -15.73 -1.61 4.37
N PHE A 359 -15.67 -0.32 4.05
CA PHE A 359 -15.33 0.73 5.00
C PHE A 359 -16.29 0.76 6.21
N LEU A 360 -17.59 0.76 5.94
CA LEU A 360 -18.62 0.80 6.99
C LEU A 360 -18.55 -0.43 7.89
N GLN A 361 -18.28 -1.61 7.32
CA GLN A 361 -18.13 -2.86 8.07
C GLN A 361 -16.85 -2.88 8.93
N GLN A 362 -15.72 -2.44 8.37
CA GLN A 362 -14.43 -2.41 9.07
C GLN A 362 -14.40 -1.37 10.20
N ASN A 363 -15.11 -0.25 10.03
CA ASN A 363 -15.16 0.84 11.01
C ASN A 363 -16.46 0.85 11.83
N ALA A 364 -17.20 -0.28 11.84
CA ALA A 364 -18.42 -0.41 12.63
C ALA A 364 -18.12 -0.31 14.14
N HIS A 365 -18.89 0.50 14.84
CA HIS A 365 -18.76 0.69 16.29
C HIS A 365 -18.88 -0.67 17.02
N PRO A 366 -18.09 -0.96 18.08
CA PRO A 366 -18.06 -2.28 18.74
C PRO A 366 -19.42 -2.85 19.09
N ARG A 367 -20.35 -2.00 19.56
CA ARG A 367 -21.74 -2.39 19.89
C ARG A 367 -22.56 -2.93 18.70
N VAL A 368 -22.18 -2.58 17.47
CA VAL A 368 -22.85 -2.99 16.23
C VAL A 368 -21.98 -3.97 15.45
N ALA A 369 -20.66 -3.93 15.61
CA ALA A 369 -19.72 -4.85 14.98
C ALA A 369 -19.96 -6.32 15.37
N GLU A 370 -20.50 -6.58 16.55
CA GLU A 370 -20.91 -7.93 16.99
C GLU A 370 -22.18 -8.44 16.30
N ARG A 371 -22.97 -7.55 15.68
CA ARG A 371 -24.17 -7.95 14.93
C ARG A 371 -23.77 -8.47 13.57
N ILE A 372 -24.47 -9.51 13.11
CA ILE A 372 -24.28 -10.09 11.78
C ILE A 372 -25.59 -9.87 10.99
N PRO A 373 -25.58 -9.05 9.93
CA PRO A 373 -24.49 -8.20 9.46
C PRO A 373 -24.30 -6.92 10.31
N SER A 374 -23.07 -6.38 10.33
CA SER A 374 -22.72 -5.17 11.10
C SER A 374 -23.27 -3.89 10.49
N VAL A 375 -23.62 -3.93 9.21
CA VAL A 375 -24.34 -2.87 8.49
C VAL A 375 -25.67 -3.45 8.01
N PRO A 376 -26.81 -2.75 8.16
CA PRO A 376 -28.11 -3.26 7.73
C PRO A 376 -28.14 -3.65 6.24
N GLU A 377 -28.70 -4.83 5.93
CA GLU A 377 -28.73 -5.39 4.57
C GLU A 377 -29.41 -4.46 3.56
N ASN A 378 -30.51 -3.83 3.98
CA ASN A 378 -31.24 -2.88 3.14
C ASN A 378 -30.35 -1.70 2.71
N VAL A 379 -29.41 -1.27 3.55
CA VAL A 379 -28.47 -0.19 3.21
C VAL A 379 -27.40 -0.72 2.25
N THR A 380 -26.81 -1.88 2.53
CA THR A 380 -25.76 -2.45 1.65
C THR A 380 -26.27 -2.75 0.25
N ASP A 381 -27.48 -3.29 0.14
CA ASP A 381 -28.09 -3.64 -1.14
C ASP A 381 -28.47 -2.38 -1.92
N GLN A 382 -28.99 -1.36 -1.24
CA GLN A 382 -29.35 -0.10 -1.89
C GLN A 382 -28.12 0.64 -2.45
N ILE A 383 -26.98 0.62 -1.75
CA ILE A 383 -25.73 1.19 -2.23
C ILE A 383 -25.29 0.48 -3.53
N ARG A 384 -25.32 -0.85 -3.56
CA ARG A 384 -24.97 -1.66 -4.75
C ARG A 384 -25.94 -1.45 -5.91
N LEU A 385 -27.23 -1.32 -5.62
CA LEU A 385 -28.26 -1.04 -6.62
C LEU A 385 -28.03 0.32 -7.27
N TRP A 386 -27.70 1.34 -6.48
CA TRP A 386 -27.40 2.68 -7.00
C TRP A 386 -26.14 2.75 -7.86
N GLU A 387 -25.12 1.93 -7.60
CA GLU A 387 -23.97 1.79 -8.51
C GLU A 387 -24.38 1.09 -9.81
N SER A 388 -25.14 0.00 -9.70
CA SER A 388 -25.66 -0.75 -10.85
C SER A 388 -26.55 0.13 -11.75
N ASP A 389 -27.33 1.03 -11.15
CA ASP A 389 -28.15 2.01 -11.85
C ASP A 389 -27.33 3.00 -12.69
N LEU A 390 -26.10 3.31 -12.28
CA LEU A 390 -25.19 4.19 -13.00
C LEU A 390 -24.48 3.45 -14.15
N ASN A 391 -24.16 2.17 -13.94
CA ASN A 391 -23.44 1.32 -14.90
C ASN A 391 -24.38 0.51 -15.82
N ARG A 392 -25.62 0.97 -16.04
CA ARG A 392 -26.62 0.24 -16.87
C ARG A 392 -26.29 0.20 -18.35
N VAL A 393 -25.51 1.17 -18.84
CA VAL A 393 -25.20 1.33 -20.26
C VAL A 393 -23.70 1.26 -20.43
N ASP A 394 -23.26 0.25 -21.18
CA ASP A 394 -21.87 0.14 -21.61
C ASP A 394 -21.74 0.63 -23.07
N ILE A 395 -20.67 1.35 -23.37
CA ILE A 395 -20.43 1.94 -24.70
C ILE A 395 -19.23 1.23 -25.29
N THR A 396 -19.49 0.34 -26.24
CA THR A 396 -18.44 -0.35 -27.00
C THR A 396 -18.28 0.28 -28.38
N PRO A 397 -17.10 0.82 -28.74
CA PRO A 397 -16.82 1.26 -30.10
C PRO A 397 -16.96 0.09 -31.09
N ALA A 398 -17.78 0.28 -32.12
CA ALA A 398 -18.17 -0.78 -33.03
C ALA A 398 -18.36 -0.28 -34.46
N HIS A 399 -18.25 -1.20 -35.43
CA HIS A 399 -18.63 -0.97 -36.81
C HIS A 399 -19.84 -1.83 -37.18
N PHE A 400 -20.77 -1.19 -37.89
CA PHE A 400 -21.97 -1.80 -38.43
C PHE A 400 -21.75 -2.20 -39.89
N TYR A 401 -22.14 -3.42 -40.23
CA TYR A 401 -22.10 -3.99 -41.57
C TYR A 401 -23.52 -4.40 -41.96
N ASP A 402 -23.95 -3.95 -43.13
CA ASP A 402 -25.22 -4.25 -43.77
C ASP A 402 -25.03 -4.57 -45.25
N GLU A 403 -26.15 -4.81 -45.94
CA GLU A 403 -26.21 -5.04 -47.39
C GLU A 403 -25.33 -6.21 -47.87
N PHE A 404 -25.33 -7.32 -47.13
CA PHE A 404 -24.63 -8.52 -47.57
C PHE A 404 -25.25 -9.08 -48.86
N PRO A 405 -24.42 -9.47 -49.86
CA PRO A 405 -24.90 -9.89 -51.17
C PRO A 405 -25.59 -11.26 -51.15
N SER A 406 -25.25 -12.11 -50.19
CA SER A 406 -25.88 -13.41 -49.99
C SER A 406 -25.83 -13.81 -48.51
N ARG A 407 -26.67 -14.79 -48.16
CA ARG A 407 -26.70 -15.37 -46.82
C ARG A 407 -25.39 -16.10 -46.48
N GLU A 408 -24.76 -16.73 -47.46
CA GLU A 408 -23.49 -17.45 -47.28
C GLU A 408 -22.34 -16.50 -46.92
N VAL A 409 -22.26 -15.33 -47.58
CA VAL A 409 -21.25 -14.30 -47.27
C VAL A 409 -21.49 -13.70 -45.89
N PHE A 410 -22.75 -13.53 -45.50
CA PHE A 410 -23.11 -13.10 -44.15
C PHE A 410 -22.69 -14.12 -43.08
N GLU A 411 -23.02 -15.41 -43.28
CA GLU A 411 -22.66 -16.48 -42.35
C GLU A 411 -21.13 -16.61 -42.21
N ALA A 412 -20.39 -16.56 -43.32
CA ALA A 412 -18.92 -16.58 -43.30
C ALA A 412 -18.31 -15.36 -42.57
N ALA A 413 -18.90 -14.17 -42.75
CA ALA A 413 -18.48 -12.96 -42.06
C ALA A 413 -18.75 -13.03 -40.54
N CYS A 414 -19.88 -13.61 -40.14
CA CYS A 414 -20.18 -13.88 -38.73
C CYS A 414 -19.22 -14.90 -38.12
N ASP A 415 -18.93 -15.99 -38.82
CA ASP A 415 -17.98 -17.02 -38.36
C ASP A 415 -16.58 -16.42 -38.16
N TYR A 416 -16.11 -15.64 -39.13
CA TYR A 416 -14.84 -14.94 -39.02
C TYR A 416 -14.82 -13.93 -37.86
N ALA A 417 -15.91 -13.18 -37.63
CA ALA A 417 -16.02 -12.28 -36.49
C ALA A 417 -16.04 -13.01 -35.13
N ARG A 418 -16.59 -14.23 -35.07
CA ARG A 418 -16.55 -15.09 -33.87
C ARG A 418 -15.16 -15.67 -33.63
N GLU A 419 -14.45 -16.09 -34.68
CA GLU A 419 -13.05 -16.57 -34.57
C GLU A 419 -12.13 -15.50 -33.98
N TRP A 420 -12.33 -14.24 -34.36
CA TRP A 420 -11.57 -13.10 -33.82
C TRP A 420 -12.13 -12.53 -32.50
N ASN A 421 -13.15 -13.17 -31.91
CA ASN A 421 -13.78 -12.78 -30.65
C ASN A 421 -14.24 -11.30 -30.56
N GLY A 422 -14.82 -10.79 -31.64
CA GLY A 422 -15.45 -9.47 -31.59
C GLY A 422 -16.65 -9.28 -32.49
N LEU A 423 -17.37 -10.36 -32.78
CA LEU A 423 -18.81 -10.27 -33.00
C LEU A 423 -19.49 -9.66 -31.76
N LEU A 424 -20.23 -8.56 -31.93
CA LEU A 424 -21.01 -7.93 -30.86
C LEU A 424 -22.50 -8.23 -30.98
N TRP A 425 -23.02 -8.24 -32.21
CA TRP A 425 -24.42 -8.49 -32.48
C TRP A 425 -24.60 -8.97 -33.93
N GLU A 426 -25.57 -9.84 -34.15
CA GLU A 426 -25.97 -10.30 -35.48
C GLU A 426 -27.50 -10.37 -35.59
N ASP A 427 -28.02 -10.08 -36.77
CA ASP A 427 -29.41 -10.35 -37.15
C ASP A 427 -29.46 -11.09 -38.49
N SER A 428 -29.75 -12.39 -38.40
CA SER A 428 -29.85 -13.28 -39.56
C SER A 428 -31.06 -12.99 -40.46
N LYS A 429 -32.08 -12.26 -39.98
CA LYS A 429 -33.27 -11.93 -40.79
C LYS A 429 -33.02 -10.76 -41.73
N THR A 430 -32.29 -9.76 -41.25
CA THR A 430 -31.97 -8.56 -42.04
C THR A 430 -30.55 -8.57 -42.61
N LEU A 431 -29.79 -9.64 -42.36
CA LEU A 431 -28.38 -9.81 -42.74
C LEU A 431 -27.56 -8.62 -42.24
N ARG A 432 -27.56 -8.40 -40.92
CA ARG A 432 -26.83 -7.29 -40.29
C ARG A 432 -25.89 -7.80 -39.23
N LEU A 433 -24.74 -7.14 -39.12
CA LEU A 433 -23.64 -7.54 -38.28
C LEU A 433 -23.04 -6.31 -37.61
N VAL A 434 -22.75 -6.40 -36.31
CA VAL A 434 -21.97 -5.41 -35.57
C VAL A 434 -20.73 -6.09 -35.01
N VAL A 435 -19.56 -5.51 -35.26
CA VAL A 435 -18.27 -6.00 -34.74
C VAL A 435 -17.54 -4.91 -33.98
N LYS A 436 -16.64 -5.32 -33.07
CA LYS A 436 -15.74 -4.40 -32.34
C LYS A 436 -14.88 -3.58 -33.31
N ALA A 437 -14.58 -2.35 -32.92
CA ALA A 437 -13.74 -1.44 -33.70
C ALA A 437 -12.38 -2.05 -34.07
N ASP A 438 -11.78 -2.80 -33.14
CA ASP A 438 -10.44 -3.40 -33.27
C ASP A 438 -10.32 -4.41 -34.42
N ILE A 439 -11.44 -5.02 -34.85
CA ILE A 439 -11.47 -6.10 -35.85
C ILE A 439 -11.90 -5.56 -37.23
N HIS A 440 -12.26 -4.28 -37.32
CA HIS A 440 -12.78 -3.68 -38.55
C HIS A 440 -11.83 -3.84 -39.75
N THR A 441 -10.52 -3.66 -39.54
CA THR A 441 -9.49 -3.83 -40.58
C THR A 441 -9.45 -5.26 -41.09
N HIS A 442 -9.43 -6.24 -40.19
CA HIS A 442 -9.39 -7.67 -40.51
C HIS A 442 -10.68 -8.14 -41.22
N MET A 443 -11.84 -7.66 -40.77
CA MET A 443 -13.14 -7.92 -41.41
C MET A 443 -13.18 -7.37 -42.84
N ARG A 444 -12.66 -6.14 -43.05
CA ARG A 444 -12.62 -5.52 -44.38
C ARG A 444 -11.72 -6.28 -45.35
N GLU A 445 -10.61 -6.84 -44.88
CA GLU A 445 -9.74 -7.68 -45.69
C GLU A 445 -10.40 -9.01 -46.05
N HIS A 446 -11.07 -9.66 -45.09
CA HIS A 446 -11.80 -10.91 -45.32
C HIS A 446 -12.91 -10.72 -46.38
N LEU A 447 -13.73 -9.67 -46.23
CA LEU A 447 -14.81 -9.35 -47.17
C LEU A 447 -14.29 -8.95 -48.56
N ARG A 448 -13.09 -8.38 -48.66
CA ARG A 448 -12.44 -8.08 -49.95
C ARG A 448 -11.95 -9.32 -50.68
N ARG A 449 -11.59 -10.39 -49.96
CA ARG A 449 -11.12 -11.66 -50.56
C ARG A 449 -12.28 -12.54 -51.06
N GLN A 450 -13.51 -12.27 -50.63
CA GLN A 450 -14.72 -12.97 -51.05
C GLN A 450 -15.48 -12.27 -52.20
N LYS A 451 -15.01 -11.09 -52.65
CA LYS A 451 -15.38 -10.52 -53.95
C LYS A 451 -14.53 -11.15 -55.04
#